data_AF-A0A419YR86-F1
#
_entry.id   AF-A0A419YR86-F1
#
_cell.length_a   1.000
_cell.length_b   1.000
_cell.length_c   1.000
_cell.angle_alpha   90.00
_cell.angle_beta   90.00
_cell.angle_gamma   90.00
#
_symmetry.space_group_name_H-M   'P 1'
#
loop_
_entity.id
_entity.type
_entity.pdbx_description
1 polymer ?
#
loop_
_entity_poly.entity_id
_entity_poly.type
_entity_poly.pdbx_seq_one_letter_code
_entity_poly.pdbx_strand_id
1 'polypeptide(L)'
;MAARPDDHELSTALRHAGSPEWSVRAAAGRRLAGAERIEDLADVLHGLLLDGRDTAVVQETATALLERGDTAGLRCVLRARHLVEADDVADELGAALGGDPQWLTTEGADRLVARLHELAADPDPGVGDEAHRILARLRPREQWAT
;
A
#
# COMPACT_ATOMS: atom_id res chain seq x y z
N MET A 1 -2.50 23.16 -26.09
CA MET A 1 -2.79 23.31 -24.65
C MET A 1 -1.56 22.83 -23.88
N ALA A 2 -1.03 23.63 -22.95
CA ALA A 2 0.05 23.16 -22.08
C ALA A 2 -0.53 22.21 -21.02
N ALA A 3 0.20 21.15 -20.66
CA ALA A 3 -0.19 20.22 -19.60
C ALA A 3 -0.32 20.94 -18.26
N ARG A 4 -1.22 20.48 -17.38
CA ARG A 4 -1.35 21.07 -16.04
C ARG A 4 -0.07 20.78 -15.23
N PRO A 5 0.27 21.62 -14.23
CA PRO A 5 1.41 21.37 -13.35
C PRO A 5 1.38 19.96 -12.73
N ASP A 6 0.19 19.49 -12.33
CA ASP A 6 -0.04 18.16 -11.77
C ASP A 6 0.36 17.04 -12.74
N ASP A 7 0.08 17.19 -14.04
CA ASP A 7 0.39 16.21 -15.08
C ASP A 7 1.90 16.09 -15.32
N HIS A 8 2.62 17.22 -15.25
CA HIS A 8 4.08 17.26 -15.40
C HIS A 8 4.77 16.63 -14.18
N GLU A 9 4.28 16.91 -12.97
CA GLU A 9 4.77 16.31 -11.73
C GLU A 9 4.54 14.80 -11.73
N LEU A 10 3.36 14.34 -12.18
CA LEU A 10 3.05 12.92 -12.31
C LEU A 10 3.93 12.23 -13.36
N SER A 11 4.09 12.84 -14.54
CA SER A 11 4.99 12.34 -15.59
C SER A 11 6.45 12.25 -15.12
N THR A 12 6.88 13.20 -14.30
CA THR A 12 8.22 13.19 -13.70
C THR A 12 8.36 12.06 -12.68
N ALA A 13 7.37 11.87 -11.81
CA ALA A 13 7.36 10.78 -10.84
C ALA A 13 7.40 9.40 -11.52
N LEU A 14 6.62 9.18 -12.58
CA LEU A 14 6.65 7.96 -13.38
C LEU A 14 8.06 7.64 -13.91
N ARG A 15 8.76 8.67 -14.41
CA ARG A 15 10.13 8.51 -14.90
C ARG A 15 11.12 8.23 -13.76
N HIS A 16 10.92 8.85 -12.60
CA HIS A 16 11.76 8.68 -11.41
C HIS A 16 11.60 7.32 -10.72
N ALA A 17 10.46 6.63 -10.92
CA ALA A 17 10.25 5.27 -10.41
C ALA A 17 11.32 4.27 -10.91
N GLY A 18 11.91 4.52 -12.09
CA GLY A 18 13.00 3.70 -12.64
C GLY A 18 14.43 4.12 -12.24
N SER A 19 14.58 5.14 -11.40
CA SER A 19 15.90 5.71 -11.05
C SER A 19 16.85 4.69 -10.40
N PRO A 20 18.17 4.76 -10.66
CA PRO A 20 19.15 3.97 -9.89
C PRO A 20 19.19 4.39 -8.41
N GLU A 21 18.94 5.67 -8.12
CA GLU A 21 18.95 6.23 -6.76
C GLU A 21 17.68 5.87 -6.00
N TRP A 22 17.81 5.18 -4.86
CA TRP A 22 16.68 4.74 -4.05
C TRP A 22 15.82 5.91 -3.56
N SER A 23 16.43 7.03 -3.14
CA SER A 23 15.73 8.19 -2.58
C SER A 23 14.83 8.86 -3.62
N VAL A 24 15.25 8.84 -4.89
CA VAL A 24 14.45 9.32 -6.03
C VAL A 24 13.27 8.40 -6.29
N ARG A 25 13.46 7.08 -6.22
CA ARG A 25 12.36 6.10 -6.35
C ARG A 25 11.36 6.22 -5.20
N ALA A 26 11.83 6.37 -3.96
CA ALA A 26 10.98 6.55 -2.79
C ALA A 26 10.14 7.84 -2.91
N ALA A 27 10.75 8.95 -3.33
CA ALA A 27 10.01 10.19 -3.59
C ALA A 27 8.97 10.03 -4.73
N ALA A 28 9.30 9.26 -5.77
CA ALA A 28 8.33 8.93 -6.81
C ALA A 28 7.17 8.10 -6.26
N GLY A 29 7.43 7.08 -5.43
CA GLY A 29 6.42 6.26 -4.78
C GLY A 29 5.42 7.09 -3.98
N ARG A 30 5.90 7.95 -3.08
CA ARG A 30 5.04 8.89 -2.34
C ARG A 30 4.20 9.76 -3.25
N ARG A 31 4.79 10.30 -4.32
CA ARG A 31 4.10 11.19 -5.24
C ARG A 31 3.02 10.48 -6.06
N LEU A 32 3.32 9.27 -6.55
CA LEU A 32 2.37 8.44 -7.31
C LEU A 32 1.22 7.96 -6.40
N ALA A 33 1.53 7.59 -5.15
CA ALA A 33 0.53 7.21 -4.16
C ALA A 33 -0.48 8.35 -3.87
N GLY A 34 -0.07 9.61 -3.98
CA GLY A 34 -0.95 10.77 -3.81
C GLY A 34 -1.84 11.10 -5.01
N ALA A 35 -1.76 10.36 -6.13
CA ALA A 35 -2.57 10.64 -7.32
C ALA A 35 -4.06 10.35 -7.08
N GLU A 36 -4.93 11.06 -7.79
CA GLU A 36 -6.39 10.83 -7.70
C GLU A 36 -6.78 9.47 -8.31
N ARG A 37 -6.20 9.13 -9.47
CA ARG A 37 -6.45 7.89 -10.23
C ARG A 37 -5.33 6.88 -10.06
N ILE A 38 -5.16 6.33 -8.85
CA ILE A 38 -4.05 5.39 -8.58
C ILE A 38 -4.21 4.07 -9.33
N GLU A 39 -5.43 3.72 -9.74
CA GLU A 39 -5.71 2.52 -10.51
C GLU A 39 -4.97 2.52 -11.86
N ASP A 40 -4.75 3.69 -12.46
CA ASP A 40 -3.97 3.86 -13.69
C ASP A 40 -2.46 3.68 -13.45
N LEU A 41 -2.03 3.73 -12.19
CA LEU A 41 -0.63 3.66 -11.76
C LEU A 41 -0.30 2.33 -11.08
N ALA A 42 -1.25 1.39 -11.04
CA ALA A 42 -1.18 0.18 -10.24
C ALA A 42 0.10 -0.64 -10.51
N ASP A 43 0.51 -0.78 -11.78
CA ASP A 43 1.70 -1.56 -12.14
C ASP A 43 3.00 -0.89 -11.68
N VAL A 44 3.11 0.44 -11.78
CA VAL A 44 4.30 1.18 -11.34
C VAL A 44 4.38 1.18 -9.81
N LEU A 45 3.26 1.41 -9.14
CA LEU A 45 3.17 1.32 -7.68
C LEU A 45 3.49 -0.09 -7.19
N HIS A 46 3.03 -1.12 -7.88
CA HIS A 46 3.35 -2.51 -7.55
C HIS A 46 4.86 -2.79 -7.68
N GLY A 47 5.50 -2.30 -8.74
CA GLY A 47 6.95 -2.42 -8.90
C GLY A 47 7.74 -1.74 -7.78
N LEU A 48 7.27 -0.58 -7.28
CA LEU A 48 7.89 0.13 -6.14
C LEU A 48 7.62 -0.56 -4.79
N LEU A 49 6.44 -1.16 -4.61
CA LEU A 49 6.11 -1.97 -3.43
C LEU A 49 6.87 -3.29 -3.38
N LEU A 50 7.44 -3.72 -4.50
CA LEU A 50 8.29 -4.91 -4.62
C LEU A 50 9.74 -4.54 -4.96
N ASP A 51 10.18 -3.33 -4.59
CA ASP A 51 11.55 -2.88 -4.86
C ASP A 51 12.56 -3.68 -4.04
N GLY A 52 13.03 -4.80 -4.61
CA GLY A 52 14.05 -5.66 -4.01
C GLY A 52 15.46 -5.07 -4.04
N ARG A 53 15.62 -3.81 -4.46
CA ARG A 53 16.92 -3.12 -4.41
C ARG A 53 17.08 -2.30 -3.13
N ASP A 54 15.98 -1.81 -2.56
CA ASP A 54 16.00 -0.99 -1.35
C ASP A 54 14.64 -0.97 -0.64
N THR A 55 14.57 -1.53 0.57
CA THR A 55 13.33 -1.62 1.35
C THR A 55 12.81 -0.25 1.80
N ALA A 56 13.63 0.81 1.82
CA ALA A 56 13.12 2.16 2.09
C ALA A 56 12.16 2.64 0.99
N VAL A 57 12.32 2.16 -0.25
CA VAL A 57 11.36 2.46 -1.34
C VAL A 57 10.02 1.77 -1.07
N VAL A 58 10.07 0.52 -0.60
CA VAL A 58 8.89 -0.28 -0.23
C VAL A 58 8.15 0.40 0.92
N GLN A 59 8.85 0.72 2.01
CA GLN A 59 8.31 1.38 3.19
C GLN A 59 7.62 2.70 2.83
N GLU A 60 8.33 3.61 2.16
CA GLU A 60 7.81 4.95 1.83
C GLU A 60 6.61 4.89 0.88
N THR A 61 6.61 3.95 -0.07
CA THR A 61 5.48 3.76 -0.99
C THR A 61 4.28 3.16 -0.27
N ALA A 62 4.49 2.13 0.56
CA ALA A 62 3.43 1.47 1.32
C ALA A 62 2.78 2.45 2.31
N THR A 63 3.58 3.16 3.11
CA THR A 63 3.08 4.17 4.06
C THR A 63 2.26 5.22 3.35
N ALA A 64 2.74 5.81 2.25
CA ALA A 64 1.98 6.83 1.53
C ALA A 64 0.66 6.31 0.94
N LEU A 65 0.60 5.03 0.51
CA LEU A 65 -0.64 4.41 0.05
C LEU A 65 -1.63 4.16 1.21
N LEU A 66 -1.15 3.76 2.38
CA LEU A 66 -1.99 3.53 3.56
C LEU A 66 -2.51 4.86 4.15
N GLU A 67 -1.68 5.90 4.18
CA GLU A 67 -2.03 7.24 4.67
C GLU A 67 -3.18 7.90 3.88
N ARG A 68 -3.43 7.47 2.64
CA ARG A 68 -4.63 7.88 1.88
C ARG A 68 -5.92 7.56 2.60
N GLY A 69 -5.93 6.48 3.39
CA GLY A 69 -7.10 6.01 4.12
C GLY A 69 -8.25 5.59 3.20
N ASP A 70 -7.98 5.03 2.02
CA ASP A 70 -8.99 4.54 1.09
C ASP A 70 -8.76 3.08 0.65
N THR A 71 -9.79 2.48 0.06
CA THR A 71 -9.77 1.08 -0.38
C THR A 71 -8.73 0.85 -1.48
N ALA A 72 -8.53 1.86 -2.35
CA ALA A 72 -7.60 1.75 -3.47
C ALA A 72 -6.15 1.64 -2.97
N GLY A 73 -5.72 2.49 -2.03
CA GLY A 73 -4.38 2.45 -1.46
C GLY A 73 -4.11 1.13 -0.74
N LEU A 74 -5.06 0.69 0.09
CA LEU A 74 -4.96 -0.60 0.79
C LEU A 74 -4.88 -1.77 -0.20
N ARG A 75 -5.69 -1.77 -1.26
CA ARG A 75 -5.67 -2.79 -2.32
C ARG A 75 -4.28 -2.99 -2.93
N CYS A 76 -3.58 -1.90 -3.25
CA CYS A 76 -2.23 -1.96 -3.82
C CYS A 76 -1.26 -2.68 -2.86
N VAL A 77 -1.30 -2.36 -1.57
CA VAL A 77 -0.42 -2.95 -0.55
C VAL A 77 -0.77 -4.43 -0.33
N LEU A 78 -2.05 -4.80 -0.26
CA LEU A 78 -2.46 -6.21 -0.12
C LEU A 78 -2.04 -7.07 -1.31
N ARG A 79 -2.18 -6.53 -2.53
CA ARG A 79 -1.70 -7.21 -3.75
C ARG A 79 -0.20 -7.46 -3.71
N ALA A 80 0.59 -6.44 -3.32
CA ALA A 80 2.03 -6.61 -3.15
C ALA A 80 2.37 -7.63 -2.06
N ARG A 81 1.67 -7.58 -0.92
CA ARG A 81 1.90 -8.50 0.20
C ARG A 81 1.57 -9.95 -0.13
N HIS A 82 0.63 -10.18 -1.03
CA HIS A 82 0.31 -11.51 -1.53
C HIS A 82 1.40 -12.06 -2.48
N LEU A 83 1.96 -11.20 -3.33
CA LEU A 83 2.87 -11.61 -4.41
C LEU A 83 4.36 -11.58 -4.05
N VAL A 84 4.72 -10.94 -2.94
CA VAL A 84 6.11 -10.84 -2.52
C VAL A 84 6.69 -12.21 -2.14
N GLU A 85 7.86 -12.53 -2.71
CA GLU A 85 8.62 -13.75 -2.39
C GLU A 85 9.85 -13.45 -1.51
N ALA A 86 10.38 -12.24 -1.54
CA ALA A 86 11.56 -11.84 -0.78
C ALA A 86 11.18 -11.51 0.67
N ASP A 87 11.81 -12.18 1.63
CA ASP A 87 11.48 -12.08 3.07
C ASP A 87 11.62 -10.65 3.61
N ASP A 88 12.66 -9.93 3.20
CA ASP A 88 12.92 -8.54 3.61
C ASP A 88 11.82 -7.58 3.14
N VAL A 89 11.39 -7.71 1.88
CA VAL A 89 10.27 -6.94 1.34
C VAL A 89 8.96 -7.35 2.00
N ALA A 90 8.76 -8.64 2.29
CA ALA A 90 7.56 -9.15 2.95
C ALA A 90 7.43 -8.65 4.39
N ASP A 91 8.55 -8.56 5.11
CA ASP A 91 8.66 -7.99 6.45
C ASP A 91 8.37 -6.49 6.42
N GLU A 92 8.91 -5.75 5.46
CA GLU A 92 8.66 -4.30 5.32
C GLU A 92 7.19 -4.00 5.03
N LEU A 93 6.57 -4.73 4.09
CA LEU A 93 5.13 -4.62 3.83
C LEU A 93 4.30 -5.01 5.06
N GLY A 94 4.74 -6.04 5.79
CA GLY A 94 4.12 -6.47 7.04
C GLY A 94 4.20 -5.40 8.14
N ALA A 95 5.35 -4.72 8.25
CA ALA A 95 5.57 -3.63 9.19
C ALA A 95 4.71 -2.41 8.85
N ALA A 96 4.61 -2.03 7.56
CA ALA A 96 3.75 -0.94 7.12
C ALA A 96 2.27 -1.19 7.46
N LEU A 97 1.78 -2.42 7.19
CA LEU A 97 0.44 -2.83 7.60
C LEU A 97 0.32 -2.85 9.14
N GLY A 98 1.26 -3.45 9.87
CA GLY A 98 1.16 -3.53 11.34
C GLY A 98 1.29 -2.19 12.07
N GLY A 99 1.90 -1.19 11.43
CA GLY A 99 2.42 0.01 12.06
C GLY A 99 1.61 1.29 11.87
N ASP A 100 0.54 1.29 11.08
CA ASP A 100 -0.27 2.50 10.85
C ASP A 100 -0.94 2.96 12.17
N PRO A 101 -0.57 4.15 12.71
CA PRO A 101 -1.11 4.66 13.96
C PRO A 101 -2.63 4.85 13.95
N GLN A 102 -3.23 5.07 12.77
CA GLN A 102 -4.68 5.20 12.65
C GLN A 102 -5.38 3.91 13.10
N TRP A 103 -4.75 2.76 12.86
CA TRP A 103 -5.33 1.44 13.15
C TRP A 103 -5.27 1.11 14.64
N LEU A 104 -4.50 1.88 15.41
CA LEU A 104 -4.44 1.77 16.87
C LEU A 104 -5.61 2.45 17.57
N THR A 105 -6.42 3.22 16.84
CA THR A 105 -7.67 3.81 17.34
C THR A 105 -8.86 2.91 17.01
N THR A 106 -9.89 2.89 17.87
CA THR A 106 -11.11 2.11 17.60
C THR A 106 -11.74 2.49 16.27
N GLU A 107 -11.88 3.80 16.01
CA GLU A 107 -12.51 4.27 14.78
C GLU A 107 -11.69 3.92 13.53
N GLY A 108 -10.36 4.04 13.60
CA GLY A 108 -9.50 3.64 12.49
C GLY A 108 -9.47 2.13 12.27
N ALA A 109 -9.50 1.33 13.34
CA ALA A 109 -9.63 -0.12 13.26
C ALA A 109 -10.97 -0.54 12.61
N ASP A 110 -12.09 0.07 13.02
CA ASP A 110 -13.41 -0.20 12.42
C ASP A 110 -13.43 0.14 10.93
N ARG A 111 -12.85 1.28 10.54
CA ARG A 111 -12.70 1.68 9.14
C ARG A 111 -11.81 0.71 8.35
N LEU A 112 -10.72 0.22 8.95
CA LEU A 112 -9.86 -0.80 8.33
C LEU A 112 -10.63 -2.10 8.12
N VAL A 113 -11.31 -2.60 9.15
CA VAL A 113 -12.12 -3.83 9.10
C VAL A 113 -13.18 -3.74 8.01
N ALA A 114 -13.88 -2.61 7.89
CA ALA A 114 -14.85 -2.38 6.84
C ALA A 114 -14.24 -2.50 5.43
N ARG A 115 -13.07 -1.89 5.21
CA ARG A 115 -12.34 -1.98 3.92
C ARG A 115 -11.80 -3.37 3.64
N LEU A 116 -11.31 -4.08 4.66
CA LEU A 116 -10.86 -5.46 4.51
C LEU A 116 -12.04 -6.39 4.15
N HIS A 117 -13.23 -6.14 4.68
CA HIS A 117 -14.44 -6.87 4.27
C HIS A 117 -14.85 -6.58 2.81
N GLU A 118 -14.68 -5.33 2.35
CA GLU A 118 -14.86 -4.99 0.93
C GLU A 118 -13.84 -5.74 0.06
N LEU A 119 -12.55 -5.68 0.42
CA LEU A 119 -11.45 -6.29 -0.31
C LEU A 119 -11.44 -7.82 -0.23
N ALA A 120 -12.11 -8.42 0.76
CA ALA A 120 -12.30 -9.86 0.82
C ALA A 120 -13.11 -10.40 -0.38
N ALA A 121 -13.92 -9.56 -1.01
CA ALA A 121 -14.68 -9.89 -2.22
C ALA A 121 -14.03 -9.34 -3.51
N ASP A 122 -12.75 -8.93 -3.45
CA ASP A 122 -12.04 -8.34 -4.58
C ASP A 122 -11.93 -9.32 -5.76
N PRO A 123 -12.09 -8.87 -7.02
CA PRO A 123 -11.89 -9.72 -8.19
C PRO A 123 -10.47 -10.29 -8.33
N ASP A 124 -9.47 -9.65 -7.70
CA ASP A 124 -8.13 -10.22 -7.56
C ASP A 124 -8.10 -11.17 -6.35
N PRO A 125 -8.00 -12.50 -6.56
CA PRO A 125 -8.04 -13.45 -5.45
C PRO A 125 -6.88 -13.26 -4.48
N GLY A 126 -5.73 -12.72 -4.93
CA GLY A 126 -4.60 -12.49 -4.06
C GLY A 126 -4.87 -11.39 -3.03
N VAL A 127 -5.57 -10.34 -3.45
CA VAL A 127 -6.07 -9.28 -2.57
C VAL A 127 -7.08 -9.83 -1.58
N GLY A 128 -8.05 -10.61 -2.07
CA GLY A 128 -9.06 -11.26 -1.24
C GLY A 128 -8.45 -12.17 -0.17
N ASP A 129 -7.49 -13.01 -0.54
CA ASP A 129 -6.81 -13.92 0.36
C ASP A 129 -6.02 -13.17 1.46
N GLU A 130 -5.33 -12.09 1.11
CA GLU A 130 -4.61 -11.27 2.09
C GLU A 130 -5.59 -10.56 3.03
N ALA A 131 -6.68 -10.02 2.50
CA ALA A 131 -7.72 -9.37 3.32
C ALA A 131 -8.32 -10.35 4.35
N HIS A 132 -8.65 -11.58 3.93
CA HIS A 132 -9.11 -12.63 4.82
C HIS A 132 -8.06 -13.01 5.87
N ARG A 133 -6.78 -13.12 5.48
CA ARG A 133 -5.68 -13.42 6.41
C ARG A 133 -5.54 -12.36 7.49
N ILE A 134 -5.66 -11.08 7.14
CA ILE A 134 -5.61 -9.98 8.11
C ILE A 134 -6.85 -10.00 9.01
N LEU A 135 -8.06 -10.12 8.45
CA LEU A 135 -9.31 -10.22 9.22
C LEU A 135 -9.28 -11.37 10.24
N ALA A 136 -8.70 -12.52 9.87
CA ALA A 136 -8.56 -13.65 10.78
C ALA A 136 -7.64 -13.36 11.96
N ARG A 137 -6.63 -12.50 11.80
CA ARG A 137 -5.72 -12.06 12.89
C ARG A 137 -6.35 -10.98 13.77
N LEU A 138 -7.24 -10.17 13.21
CA LEU A 138 -7.96 -9.11 13.93
C LEU A 138 -9.11 -9.61 14.82
N ARG A 139 -9.33 -10.93 14.94
CA ARG A 139 -10.38 -11.54 15.78
C ARG A 139 -10.39 -10.95 17.22
N PRO A 140 -11.57 -10.83 17.85
CA PRO A 140 -11.90 -9.72 18.75
C PRO A 140 -11.07 -9.67 20.04
N ARG A 141 -10.72 -8.45 20.46
CA ARG A 141 -10.12 -8.12 21.76
C ARG A 141 -10.93 -8.59 22.98
N GLU A 142 -12.15 -9.10 22.76
CA GLU A 142 -13.07 -9.64 23.77
C GLU A 142 -12.65 -11.01 24.31
N GLN A 143 -11.73 -11.73 23.66
CA GLN A 143 -11.22 -13.03 24.14
C GLN A 143 -10.01 -12.91 25.09
N TRP A 144 -9.62 -11.68 25.47
CA TRP A 144 -8.57 -11.43 26.47
C TRP A 144 -9.12 -11.16 27.88
N ALA A 145 -10.43 -11.33 28.07
CA ALA A 145 -11.12 -11.19 29.34
C ALA A 145 -11.79 -12.51 29.77
N THR A 146 -11.04 -13.61 29.75
CA THR A 146 -11.43 -14.85 30.45
C THR A 146 -10.31 -15.29 31.37
#